data_AF-A0A6L2KDU2-F1
#
_entry.id   AF-A0A6L2KDU2-F1
#
_cell.length_a   1.000
_cell.length_b   1.000
_cell.length_c   1.000
_cell.angle_alpha   90.00
_cell.angle_beta   90.00
_cell.angle_gamma   90.00
#
_symmetry.space_group_name_H-M   'P 1'
#
loop_
_entity.id
_entity.type
_entity.pdbx_description
1 polymer ?
#
loop_
_entity_poly.entity_id
_entity_poly.type
_entity_poly.pdbx_seq_one_letter_code
_entity_poly.pdbx_strand_id
1 'polypeptide(L)'
;MPPKRSSTSEASIMSQASIRKLVADNVATALKTQTTTMAEVDNPITNTRPREMPIELKRLLTNKYCPRTEIKKIEDEFYNPSVKGNDLKTYVRRFQELAVLCPNMVQNNEKLMEVFIGGLPRSIEVNVTALKPQTLKEAINIAQRLMDQVTKHNSIQGTNDHK
;
A
#
# COMPACT_ATOMS: atom_id res chain seq x y z
N MET A 1 90.60 -47.92 -17.04
CA MET A 1 89.22 -47.52 -16.68
C MET A 1 89.27 -46.28 -15.79
N PRO A 2 88.43 -45.26 -16.04
CA PRO A 2 87.92 -44.37 -15.00
C PRO A 2 86.40 -44.60 -14.74
N PRO A 3 85.85 -44.26 -13.56
CA PRO A 3 84.49 -44.65 -13.16
C PRO A 3 83.43 -43.53 -13.29
N LYS A 4 82.16 -43.99 -13.44
CA LYS A 4 80.85 -43.44 -13.00
C LYS A 4 80.66 -41.92 -12.95
N ARG A 5 79.47 -41.43 -13.38
CA ARG A 5 78.48 -40.76 -12.48
C ARG A 5 77.04 -40.93 -12.99
N SER A 6 76.23 -41.63 -12.19
CA SER A 6 74.77 -41.49 -12.15
C SER A 6 74.44 -40.43 -11.11
N SER A 7 73.70 -39.38 -11.49
CA SER A 7 73.25 -38.33 -10.57
C SER A 7 71.86 -38.66 -10.04
N THR A 8 71.78 -38.86 -8.72
CA THR A 8 70.52 -38.90 -7.96
C THR A 8 70.20 -37.49 -7.49
N SER A 9 69.00 -36.99 -7.79
CA SER A 9 68.46 -35.74 -7.27
C SER A 9 67.18 -36.06 -6.50
N GLU A 10 67.28 -36.17 -5.17
CA GLU A 10 66.12 -36.22 -4.28
C GLU A 10 65.60 -34.80 -4.03
N ALA A 11 64.50 -34.44 -4.68
CA ALA A 11 63.73 -33.25 -4.34
C ALA A 11 62.73 -33.60 -3.23
N SER A 12 62.75 -32.82 -2.13
CA SER A 12 61.82 -32.97 -1.01
C SER A 12 60.37 -32.81 -1.47
N ILE A 13 59.63 -33.93 -1.48
CA ILE A 13 58.25 -33.98 -2.00
C ILE A 13 57.30 -33.37 -0.96
N MET A 14 56.96 -32.08 -1.10
CA MET A 14 55.82 -31.50 -0.38
C MET A 14 54.53 -32.23 -0.77
N SER A 15 53.83 -32.79 0.22
CA SER A 15 52.56 -33.50 0.01
C SER A 15 51.48 -32.58 -0.58
N GLN A 16 50.66 -33.13 -1.48
CA GLN A 16 49.46 -32.49 -2.04
C GLN A 16 48.51 -31.96 -0.95
N ALA A 17 48.48 -32.59 0.23
CA ALA A 17 47.68 -32.13 1.37
C ALA A 17 48.18 -30.78 1.91
N SER A 18 49.50 -30.56 1.96
CA SER A 18 50.11 -29.32 2.42
C SER A 18 49.82 -28.16 1.46
N ILE A 19 49.81 -28.45 0.15
CA ILE A 19 49.48 -27.47 -0.89
C ILE A 19 48.00 -27.06 -0.78
N ARG A 20 47.08 -28.02 -0.63
CA ARG A 20 45.64 -27.74 -0.47
C ARG A 20 45.36 -26.90 0.78
N LYS A 21 46.04 -27.19 1.89
CA LYS A 21 45.89 -26.44 3.14
C LYS A 21 46.33 -24.99 2.99
N LEU A 22 47.50 -24.76 2.37
CA LEU A 22 48.00 -23.41 2.12
C LEU A 22 47.06 -22.60 1.22
N VAL A 23 46.48 -23.23 0.20
CA VAL A 23 45.49 -22.58 -0.68
C VAL A 23 44.23 -22.21 0.10
N ALA A 24 43.71 -23.11 0.94
CA ALA A 24 42.53 -22.83 1.76
C ALA A 24 42.76 -21.67 2.74
N ASP A 25 43.91 -21.65 3.42
CA ASP A 25 44.25 -20.60 4.39
C ASP A 25 44.43 -19.22 3.72
N ASN A 26 45.02 -19.19 2.52
CA ASN A 26 45.16 -17.95 1.75
C ASN A 26 43.83 -17.44 1.19
N VAL A 27 42.94 -18.33 0.75
CA VAL A 27 41.59 -17.94 0.29
C VAL A 27 40.76 -17.42 1.47
N ALA A 28 40.82 -18.07 2.63
CA ALA A 28 40.11 -17.65 3.84
C ALA A 28 40.59 -16.28 4.34
N THR A 29 41.91 -16.04 4.33
CA THR A 29 42.48 -14.74 4.72
C THR A 29 42.12 -13.64 3.71
N ALA A 30 42.17 -13.90 2.41
CA ALA A 30 41.77 -12.93 1.38
C ALA A 30 40.29 -12.54 1.47
N LEU A 31 39.39 -13.52 1.71
CA LEU A 31 37.97 -13.27 1.89
C LEU A 31 37.70 -12.45 3.16
N LYS A 32 38.38 -12.78 4.28
CA LYS A 32 38.26 -12.05 5.55
C LYS A 32 38.75 -10.61 5.41
N THR A 33 39.86 -10.37 4.70
CA THR A 33 40.38 -9.03 4.43
C THR A 33 39.44 -8.20 3.55
N GLN A 34 38.75 -8.82 2.59
CA GLN A 34 37.69 -8.16 1.80
C GLN A 34 36.45 -7.83 2.65
N THR A 35 36.07 -8.68 3.61
CA THR A 35 34.92 -8.40 4.48
C THR A 35 35.21 -7.28 5.49
N THR A 36 36.46 -7.19 6.00
CA THR A 36 36.85 -6.11 6.92
C THR A 36 36.99 -4.76 6.22
N THR A 37 37.40 -4.72 4.95
CA THR A 37 37.57 -3.46 4.19
C THR A 37 36.27 -2.83 3.69
N MET A 38 35.14 -3.55 3.72
CA MET A 38 33.81 -2.96 3.49
C MET A 38 33.19 -2.32 4.74
N ALA A 39 33.75 -2.56 5.94
CA ALA A 39 33.26 -1.99 7.19
C ALA A 39 33.94 -0.66 7.57
N GLU A 40 34.99 -0.24 6.85
CA GLU A 40 35.80 0.96 7.13
C GLU A 40 35.79 1.94 5.95
N VAL A 41 34.61 2.19 5.39
CA VAL A 41 34.35 3.39 4.59
C VAL A 41 33.32 4.21 5.36
N ASP A 42 33.78 4.84 6.44
CA ASP A 42 33.18 6.09 6.93
C ASP A 42 33.45 7.17 5.88
N ASN A 43 32.73 7.11 4.76
CA ASN A 43 32.61 8.23 3.84
C ASN A 43 31.20 8.83 3.99
N PRO A 44 31.04 9.95 4.71
CA PRO A 44 29.73 10.53 4.98
C PRO A 44 29.27 11.45 3.85
N ILE A 45 29.33 11.03 2.58
CA ILE A 45 28.63 11.73 1.49
C ILE A 45 28.04 10.73 0.49
N THR A 46 27.06 9.96 0.95
CA THR A 46 26.02 9.41 0.07
C THR A 46 24.67 9.95 0.51
N ASN A 47 24.39 11.17 0.04
CA ASN A 47 23.03 11.69 -0.07
C ASN A 47 22.28 10.80 -1.08
N THR A 48 21.70 9.71 -0.60
CA THR A 48 20.69 8.94 -1.36
C THR A 48 19.72 8.18 -0.46
N ARG A 49 19.82 8.33 0.87
CA ARG A 49 18.77 7.89 1.79
C ARG A 49 17.74 9.02 1.90
N PRO A 50 16.43 8.75 1.80
CA PRO A 50 15.43 9.71 2.28
C PRO A 50 15.81 10.04 3.71
N ARG A 51 16.18 11.29 3.97
CA ARG A 51 16.56 11.74 5.32
C ARG A 51 15.32 11.54 6.17
N GLU A 52 15.29 10.47 6.96
CA GLU A 52 14.15 10.17 7.81
C GLU A 52 13.92 11.41 8.68
N MET A 53 12.74 12.01 8.49
CA MET A 53 12.38 13.20 9.22
C MET A 53 12.31 12.83 10.71
N PRO A 54 13.00 13.56 11.61
CA PRO A 54 12.94 13.28 13.04
C PRO A 54 11.47 13.14 13.48
N ILE A 55 11.15 12.11 14.26
CA ILE A 55 9.77 11.78 14.67
C ILE A 55 9.06 13.01 15.26
N GLU A 56 9.79 13.80 16.05
CA GLU A 56 9.29 15.04 16.64
C GLU A 56 8.96 16.10 15.59
N LEU A 57 9.80 16.26 14.55
CA LEU A 57 9.54 17.17 13.45
C LEU A 57 8.33 16.71 12.62
N LYS A 58 8.22 15.40 12.34
CA LYS A 58 7.07 14.81 11.65
C LYS A 58 5.78 15.05 12.44
N ARG A 59 5.80 14.79 13.75
CA ARG A 59 4.66 15.02 14.65
C ARG A 59 4.25 16.50 14.66
N LEU A 60 5.21 17.42 14.77
CA LEU A 60 4.97 18.85 14.78
C LEU A 60 4.33 19.33 13.47
N LEU A 61 4.90 18.90 12.33
CA LEU A 61 4.37 19.25 11.01
C LEU A 61 2.98 18.67 10.78
N THR A 62 2.75 17.40 11.14
CA THR A 62 1.41 16.79 11.05
C THR A 62 0.41 17.51 11.94
N ASN A 63 0.75 17.86 13.19
CA ASN A 63 -0.18 18.59 14.06
C ASN A 63 -0.56 19.97 13.51
N LYS A 64 0.39 20.65 12.86
CA LYS A 64 0.17 21.99 12.29
C LYS A 64 -0.65 21.95 10.99
N TYR A 65 -0.37 21.00 10.10
CA TYR A 65 -0.92 21.00 8.74
C TYR A 65 -1.94 19.89 8.45
N CYS A 66 -1.98 18.85 9.28
CA CYS A 66 -2.97 17.78 9.22
C CYS A 66 -3.56 17.54 10.64
N PRO A 67 -4.24 18.55 11.21
CA PRO A 67 -4.69 18.49 12.61
C PRO A 67 -5.60 17.30 12.84
N ARG A 68 -5.43 16.63 13.99
CA ARG A 68 -6.21 15.42 14.31
C ARG A 68 -7.72 15.66 14.34
N THR A 69 -8.14 16.88 14.66
CA THR A 69 -9.55 17.32 14.65
C THR A 69 -10.15 17.31 13.25
N GLU A 70 -9.43 17.82 12.24
CA GLU A 70 -9.89 17.82 10.84
C GLU A 70 -9.91 16.39 10.29
N ILE A 71 -8.89 15.58 10.59
CA ILE A 71 -8.89 14.16 10.23
C ILE A 71 -10.11 13.45 10.83
N LYS A 72 -10.41 13.71 12.11
CA LYS A 72 -11.56 13.11 12.78
C LYS A 72 -12.88 13.52 12.14
N LYS A 73 -13.05 14.79 11.74
CA LYS A 73 -14.26 15.23 11.03
C LYS A 73 -14.46 14.47 9.71
N ILE A 74 -13.38 14.25 8.96
CA ILE A 74 -13.43 13.48 7.71
C ILE A 74 -13.77 12.02 8.00
N GLU A 75 -13.14 11.41 9.00
CA GLU A 75 -13.46 10.04 9.44
C GLU A 75 -14.94 9.92 9.87
N ASP A 76 -15.44 10.85 10.69
CA ASP A 76 -16.82 10.88 11.16
C ASP A 76 -17.84 11.08 10.01
N GLU A 77 -17.52 11.94 9.03
CA GLU A 77 -18.31 12.11 7.81
C GLU A 77 -18.32 10.84 6.95
N PHE A 78 -17.18 10.14 6.87
CA PHE A 78 -17.06 8.87 6.14
C PHE A 78 -17.91 7.77 6.76
N TYR A 79 -18.05 7.72 8.09
CA TYR A 79 -18.83 6.69 8.79
C TYR A 79 -20.35 6.89 8.67
N ASN A 80 -20.81 8.13 8.49
CA ASN A 80 -22.23 8.46 8.34
C ASN A 80 -22.48 9.22 7.03
N PRO A 81 -22.11 8.65 5.88
CA PRO A 81 -22.36 9.31 4.61
C PRO A 81 -23.87 9.30 4.39
N SER A 82 -24.45 10.38 3.90
CA SER A 82 -25.88 10.43 3.61
C SER A 82 -26.17 11.22 2.36
N VAL A 83 -27.04 10.70 1.49
CA VAL A 83 -27.57 11.45 0.37
C VAL A 83 -28.45 12.58 0.92
N LYS A 84 -28.11 13.83 0.61
CA LYS A 84 -28.97 15.00 0.91
C LYS A 84 -29.97 15.19 -0.22
N GLY A 85 -31.26 15.01 0.07
CA GLY A 85 -32.32 15.08 -0.94
C GLY A 85 -32.23 13.95 -1.97
N ASN A 86 -32.42 14.27 -3.25
CA ASN A 86 -32.32 13.31 -4.36
C ASN A 86 -31.03 13.50 -5.20
N ASP A 87 -30.00 14.15 -4.65
CA ASP A 87 -28.77 14.45 -5.38
C ASP A 87 -27.72 13.34 -5.21
N LEU A 88 -27.93 12.22 -5.89
CA LEU A 88 -26.98 11.11 -5.91
C LEU A 88 -25.62 11.52 -6.49
N LYS A 89 -25.60 12.43 -7.48
CA LYS A 89 -24.36 12.85 -8.14
C LYS A 89 -23.43 13.56 -7.16
N THR A 90 -23.97 14.47 -6.35
CA THR A 90 -23.21 15.12 -5.29
C THR A 90 -22.76 14.14 -4.22
N TYR A 91 -23.62 13.20 -3.83
CA TYR A 91 -23.25 12.14 -2.89
C TYR A 91 -22.08 11.29 -3.40
N VAL A 92 -22.15 10.77 -4.63
CA VAL A 92 -21.08 9.95 -5.22
C VAL A 92 -19.76 10.70 -5.29
N ARG A 93 -19.80 11.97 -5.71
CA ARG A 93 -18.61 12.82 -5.74
C ARG A 93 -18.01 12.96 -4.34
N ARG A 94 -18.83 13.28 -3.34
CA ARG A 94 -18.35 13.45 -1.97
C ARG A 94 -17.81 12.14 -1.38
N PHE A 95 -18.50 11.03 -1.61
CA PHE A 95 -18.07 9.70 -1.18
C PHE A 95 -16.69 9.34 -1.75
N GLN A 96 -16.46 9.61 -3.03
CA GLN A 96 -15.15 9.40 -3.66
C GLN A 96 -14.06 10.29 -3.07
N GLU A 97 -14.34 11.57 -2.81
CA GLU A 97 -13.42 12.47 -2.11
C GLU A 97 -13.06 11.94 -0.72
N LEU A 98 -14.05 11.50 0.05
CA LEU A 98 -13.83 10.95 1.39
C LEU A 98 -13.05 9.63 1.35
N ALA A 99 -13.30 8.75 0.36
CA ALA A 99 -12.55 7.50 0.18
C ALA A 99 -11.06 7.77 -0.13
N VAL A 100 -10.76 8.84 -0.87
CA VAL A 100 -9.38 9.27 -1.14
C VAL A 100 -8.71 9.85 0.12
N LEU A 101 -9.45 10.61 0.94
CA LEU A 101 -8.92 11.21 2.17
C LEU A 101 -8.73 10.18 3.30
N CYS A 102 -9.53 9.12 3.33
CA CYS A 102 -9.52 8.08 4.37
C CYS A 102 -9.29 6.67 3.80
N PRO A 103 -8.15 6.39 3.14
CA PRO A 103 -7.89 5.10 2.50
C PRO A 103 -7.93 3.93 3.49
N ASN A 104 -7.62 4.17 4.76
CA ASN A 104 -7.70 3.16 5.82
C ASN A 104 -9.13 2.69 6.12
N MET A 105 -10.15 3.52 5.84
CA MET A 105 -11.56 3.15 6.04
C MET A 105 -12.10 2.26 4.92
N VAL A 106 -11.43 2.27 3.76
CA VAL A 106 -11.85 1.61 2.51
C VAL A 106 -10.87 0.54 2.04
N GLN A 107 -10.12 -0.07 2.97
CA GLN A 107 -9.11 -1.09 2.66
C GLN A 107 -9.69 -2.36 2.00
N ASN A 108 -10.99 -2.62 2.18
CA ASN A 108 -11.71 -3.73 1.55
C ASN A 108 -12.85 -3.19 0.67
N ASN A 109 -12.99 -3.74 -0.54
CA ASN A 109 -14.08 -3.41 -1.45
C ASN A 109 -15.46 -3.71 -0.85
N GLU A 110 -15.59 -4.75 -0.03
CA GLU A 110 -16.85 -5.07 0.67
C GLU A 110 -17.25 -3.93 1.62
N LYS A 111 -16.31 -3.47 2.44
CA LYS A 111 -16.52 -2.35 3.37
C LYS A 111 -16.82 -1.04 2.65
N LEU A 112 -16.13 -0.79 1.53
CA LEU A 112 -16.44 0.34 0.65
C LEU A 112 -17.89 0.28 0.14
N MET A 113 -18.35 -0.91 -0.26
CA MET A 113 -19.72 -1.11 -0.74
C MET A 113 -20.75 -0.90 0.38
N GLU A 114 -20.50 -1.47 1.56
CA GLU A 114 -21.37 -1.33 2.73
C GLU A 114 -21.58 0.12 3.11
N VAL A 115 -20.49 0.89 3.19
CA VAL A 115 -20.56 2.32 3.56
C VAL A 115 -21.23 3.13 2.45
N PHE A 116 -20.98 2.80 1.17
CA PHE A 116 -21.69 3.45 0.06
C PHE A 116 -23.19 3.20 0.10
N ILE A 117 -23.60 1.95 0.27
CA ILE A 117 -25.01 1.52 0.29
C ILE A 117 -25.72 2.10 1.53
N GLY A 118 -25.07 2.05 2.70
CA GLY A 118 -25.63 2.56 3.95
C GLY A 118 -25.90 4.06 3.96
N GLY A 119 -25.27 4.84 3.06
CA GLY A 119 -25.58 6.26 2.90
C GLY A 119 -26.71 6.59 1.93
N LEU A 120 -27.30 5.59 1.27
CA LEU A 120 -28.44 5.79 0.38
C LEU A 120 -29.75 5.98 1.17
N PRO A 121 -30.77 6.64 0.58
CA PRO A 121 -32.09 6.66 1.18
C PRO A 121 -32.63 5.23 1.37
N ARG A 122 -33.30 4.96 2.49
CA ARG A 122 -33.74 3.60 2.86
C ARG A 122 -34.60 2.91 1.80
N SER A 123 -35.40 3.67 1.04
CA SER A 123 -36.20 3.16 -0.08
C SER A 123 -35.36 2.63 -1.25
N ILE A 124 -34.15 3.16 -1.42
CA ILE A 124 -33.19 2.78 -2.46
C ILE A 124 -32.24 1.71 -1.93
N GLU A 125 -31.73 1.90 -0.71
CA GLU A 125 -30.79 1.02 -0.02
C GLU A 125 -31.25 -0.45 -0.07
N VAL A 126 -32.49 -0.74 0.35
CA VAL A 126 -33.04 -2.11 0.38
C VAL A 126 -32.98 -2.78 -0.99
N ASN A 127 -33.30 -2.02 -2.04
CA ASN A 127 -33.32 -2.52 -3.42
C ASN A 127 -31.89 -2.72 -3.96
N VAL A 128 -30.96 -1.82 -3.66
CA VAL A 128 -29.55 -1.96 -4.06
C VAL A 128 -28.93 -3.18 -3.37
N THR A 129 -29.17 -3.36 -2.07
CA THR A 129 -28.70 -4.52 -1.31
C THR A 129 -29.22 -5.84 -1.89
N ALA A 130 -30.50 -5.88 -2.27
CA ALA A 130 -31.11 -7.06 -2.89
C ALA A 130 -30.45 -7.43 -4.24
N LEU A 131 -30.00 -6.43 -4.99
CA LEU A 131 -29.35 -6.61 -6.30
C LEU A 131 -27.87 -7.01 -6.20
N LYS A 132 -27.26 -6.97 -5.01
CA LYS A 132 -25.90 -7.46 -4.72
C LYS A 132 -24.84 -7.00 -5.75
N PRO A 133 -24.66 -5.67 -5.93
CA PRO A 133 -23.65 -5.15 -6.85
C PRO A 133 -22.26 -5.66 -6.47
N GLN A 134 -21.47 -6.02 -7.48
CA GLN A 134 -20.10 -6.51 -7.30
C GLN A 134 -19.08 -5.36 -7.30
N THR A 135 -19.46 -4.20 -7.82
CA THR A 135 -18.58 -3.04 -7.95
C THR A 135 -19.29 -1.75 -7.52
N LEU A 136 -18.51 -0.77 -7.07
CA LEU A 136 -19.04 0.56 -6.72
C LEU A 136 -19.76 1.21 -7.91
N LYS A 137 -19.22 1.06 -9.13
CA LYS A 137 -19.84 1.58 -10.36
C LYS A 137 -21.21 0.96 -10.60
N GLU A 138 -21.36 -0.34 -10.38
CA GLU A 138 -22.63 -1.04 -10.50
C GLU A 138 -23.64 -0.54 -9.44
N ALA A 139 -23.21 -0.43 -8.18
CA ALA A 139 -24.03 0.12 -7.11
C ALA A 139 -24.54 1.54 -7.43
N ILE A 140 -23.66 2.42 -7.95
CA ILE A 140 -24.02 3.78 -8.39
C ILE A 140 -25.08 3.75 -9.50
N ASN A 141 -24.89 2.92 -10.53
CA ASN A 141 -25.82 2.83 -11.64
C ASN A 141 -27.20 2.31 -11.21
N ILE A 142 -27.24 1.32 -10.32
CA ILE A 142 -28.48 0.79 -9.76
C ILE A 142 -29.20 1.88 -8.94
N ALA A 143 -28.48 2.55 -8.03
CA ALA A 143 -29.03 3.61 -7.20
C ALA A 143 -29.61 4.75 -8.06
N GLN A 144 -28.91 5.18 -9.11
CA GLN A 144 -29.37 6.23 -10.02
C GLN A 144 -30.69 5.84 -10.68
N ARG A 145 -30.76 4.62 -11.25
CA ARG A 145 -31.97 4.13 -11.92
C ARG A 145 -33.16 4.08 -10.97
N LEU A 146 -32.96 3.64 -9.74
CA LEU A 146 -34.02 3.57 -8.73
C LEU A 146 -34.50 4.97 -8.31
N MET A 147 -33.60 5.94 -8.12
CA MET A 147 -33.99 7.31 -7.80
C MET A 147 -34.76 8.00 -8.94
N ASP A 148 -34.37 7.74 -10.19
CA ASP A 148 -35.09 8.24 -11.37
C ASP A 148 -36.51 7.66 -11.46
N GLN A 149 -36.69 6.38 -11.09
CA GLN A 149 -38.01 5.73 -11.05
C GLN A 149 -38.90 6.35 -9.98
N VAL A 150 -38.38 6.55 -8.75
CA VAL A 150 -39.14 7.17 -7.65
C VAL A 150 -39.56 8.59 -7.99
N THR A 151 -38.67 9.37 -8.61
CA THR A 151 -38.97 10.76 -9.00
C THR A 151 -40.05 10.82 -10.08
N LYS A 152 -40.03 9.92 -11.07
CA LYS A 152 -41.04 9.84 -12.12
C LYS A 152 -42.41 9.39 -11.60
N HIS A 153 -42.45 8.38 -10.73
CA HIS A 153 -43.70 7.85 -10.20
C HIS A 153 -44.44 8.88 -9.33
N ASN A 154 -43.71 9.67 -8.53
CA ASN A 154 -44.29 10.72 -7.69
C ASN A 154 -44.85 11.91 -8.50
N SER A 155 -44.31 12.17 -9.69
CA SER A 155 -44.83 13.23 -10.58
C SER A 155 -46.17 12.86 -11.26
N ILE A 156 -46.49 11.58 -11.37
CA ILE A 156 -47.71 11.09 -12.05
C ILE A 156 -48.91 11.07 -11.08
N GLN A 157 -48.67 10.96 -9.76
CA GLN A 157 -49.73 10.85 -8.76
C GLN A 157 -50.33 12.20 -8.32
N GLY A 158 -49.76 13.33 -8.75
CA GLY A 158 -50.23 14.68 -8.42
C GLY A 158 -51.40 15.22 -9.25
N THR A 159 -52.01 14.42 -10.13
CA THR A 159 -53.10 14.86 -11.05
C THR A 159 -54.43 14.15 -10.84
N ASN A 160 -54.62 13.41 -9.75
CA ASN A 160 -55.86 12.67 -9.49
C ASN A 160 -56.66 13.25 -8.32
N ASP A 161 -56.89 14.57 -8.31
CA ASP A 161 -57.93 15.17 -7.50
C ASP A 161 -58.59 16.29 -8.33
N HIS A 162 -59.68 15.96 -9.01
CA HIS A 162 -60.85 16.83 -9.22
C HIS A 162 -61.91 16.09 -10.05
N LYS A 163 -62.86 15.47 -9.36
CA LYS A 163 -64.27 15.48 -9.78
C LYS A 163 -65.17 15.49 -8.56
#